data_AF-A0A7K9BYV8-F1
#
_entry.id   AF-A0A7K9BYV8-F1
#
_cell.length_a   1.000
_cell.length_b   1.000
_cell.length_c   1.000
_cell.angle_alpha   90.00
_cell.angle_beta   90.00
_cell.angle_gamma   90.00
#
_symmetry.space_group_name_H-M   'P 1'
#
loop_
_entity.id
_entity.type
_entity.pdbx_description
1 polymer ?
#
loop_
_entity_poly.entity_id
_entity_poly.type
_entity_poly.pdbx_seq_one_letter_code
_entity_poly.pdbx_strand_id
1 'polypeptide(L)'
;GGGAGGDSSAGGDSSAGGGSSAGGSDRLCPVLPQQTFLFWLPMSCYQEDFFKQYLKMMVSIIVLNLLVCISLAFWVVSITASTYYGTLQPISPWRWLLSILVPLIIAIQGFKKKSLDHSGALGGLVVGFILLVANYSFFTSLLVFFVTSSKLTKWKKDVKKKIDSEYKEGGQRNWVQVFCNGGVPTELALLYMIENGPGEIPVDFSKHYTASWMCLALLGALASSAGDTWASEIGSVVSKSKPRLITTWEKVPAGTNGAVSLVGLLSSLLGGMAVGATYFLTQHIFVSDLESSAPQWPLVVFGAAAGLLGSIVDSYLGATMQYSG
;
A
#
# COMPACT_ATOMS: atom_id res chain seq x y z
N GLY A 1 -67.69 -20.89 -4.61
CA GLY A 1 -67.90 -19.45 -4.38
C GLY A 1 -67.50 -19.14 -2.96
N GLY A 2 -66.81 -18.07 -2.60
CA GLY A 2 -66.60 -16.80 -3.30
C GLY A 2 -67.35 -15.68 -2.58
N GLY A 3 -66.62 -14.82 -1.86
CA GLY A 3 -66.87 -13.37 -1.78
C GLY A 3 -67.84 -12.78 -0.72
N ALA A 4 -67.24 -12.01 0.20
CA ALA A 4 -67.45 -10.57 0.47
C ALA A 4 -68.73 -9.99 1.14
N GLY A 5 -68.48 -8.94 1.97
CA GLY A 5 -69.36 -7.83 2.39
C GLY A 5 -70.02 -8.00 3.78
N GLY A 6 -70.10 -7.02 4.69
CA GLY A 6 -69.73 -5.60 4.76
C GLY A 6 -70.31 -4.97 6.06
N ASP A 7 -69.65 -3.90 6.52
CA ASP A 7 -70.10 -2.71 7.29
C ASP A 7 -70.72 -2.67 8.71
N SER A 8 -70.21 -1.65 9.43
CA SER A 8 -70.86 -0.64 10.32
C SER A 8 -71.07 -0.94 11.82
N SER A 9 -70.32 -0.26 12.73
CA SER A 9 -70.66 0.97 13.51
C SER A 9 -71.13 0.64 14.95
N ALA A 10 -70.99 1.40 16.05
CA ALA A 10 -70.24 2.59 16.50
C ALA A 10 -70.48 2.73 18.04
N GLY A 11 -69.67 3.54 18.74
CA GLY A 11 -69.93 4.07 20.11
C GLY A 11 -69.32 3.25 21.26
N GLY A 12 -68.78 3.80 22.34
CA GLY A 12 -68.62 5.17 22.84
C GLY A 12 -68.07 5.10 24.29
N ASP A 13 -67.42 6.19 24.71
CA ASP A 13 -67.36 6.71 26.09
C ASP A 13 -66.64 6.00 27.27
N SER A 14 -65.55 6.65 27.66
CA SER A 14 -65.37 7.35 28.97
C SER A 14 -64.91 6.61 30.24
N SER A 15 -63.72 7.06 30.69
CA SER A 15 -63.35 7.55 32.02
C SER A 15 -63.40 6.67 33.29
N ALA A 16 -62.19 6.53 33.86
CA ALA A 16 -61.77 6.92 35.21
C ALA A 16 -62.05 6.00 36.42
N GLY A 17 -60.99 5.79 37.21
CA GLY A 17 -61.06 6.03 38.66
C GLY A 17 -60.44 4.98 39.58
N GLY A 18 -59.39 5.40 40.31
CA GLY A 18 -58.91 4.81 41.58
C GLY A 18 -57.54 4.13 41.48
N GLY A 19 -56.44 4.55 42.10
CA GLY A 19 -56.22 5.48 43.21
C GLY A 19 -55.63 4.75 44.42
N SER A 20 -54.31 4.86 44.65
CA SER A 20 -53.71 4.88 46.00
C SER A 20 -52.23 5.29 45.99
N SER A 21 -51.91 6.04 47.05
CA SER A 21 -50.71 6.78 47.47
C SER A 21 -49.51 5.85 47.84
N ALA A 22 -48.27 6.28 48.09
CA ALA A 22 -47.75 7.50 48.71
C ALA A 22 -46.24 7.75 48.43
N GLY A 23 -45.86 9.04 48.40
CA GLY A 23 -44.58 9.77 48.62
C GLY A 23 -43.20 9.09 48.50
N GLY A 24 -42.12 9.76 48.07
CA GLY A 24 -41.90 11.17 47.70
C GLY A 24 -40.39 11.46 47.63
N SER A 25 -39.97 12.34 46.72
CA SER A 25 -38.91 13.35 46.92
C SER A 25 -38.81 14.20 45.65
N ASP A 26 -39.29 15.43 45.78
CA ASP A 26 -39.33 16.48 44.77
C ASP A 26 -37.93 17.03 44.44
N ARG A 27 -37.70 17.45 43.18
CA ARG A 27 -37.72 18.89 42.81
C ARG A 27 -37.35 19.09 41.34
N LEU A 28 -38.34 19.61 40.62
CA LEU A 28 -38.25 20.20 39.30
C LEU A 28 -37.35 21.45 39.27
N CYS A 29 -36.64 21.64 38.16
CA CYS A 29 -36.03 22.90 37.75
C CYS A 29 -37.07 24.03 37.63
N PRO A 30 -36.79 25.25 38.12
CA PRO A 30 -37.55 26.43 37.74
C PRO A 30 -37.03 27.02 36.43
N VAL A 31 -37.96 27.47 35.59
CA VAL A 31 -37.72 28.37 34.45
C VAL A 31 -38.25 29.74 34.83
N LEU A 32 -37.42 30.79 34.77
CA LEU A 32 -37.75 32.22 34.64
C LEU A 32 -36.44 32.99 34.25
N PRO A 33 -36.51 34.21 33.68
CA PRO A 33 -35.85 34.54 32.43
C PRO A 33 -34.90 35.75 32.51
N GLN A 34 -34.18 35.96 31.41
CA GLN A 34 -33.63 37.23 30.92
C GLN A 34 -32.32 37.77 31.55
N GLN A 35 -31.31 37.73 30.67
CA GLN A 35 -30.04 38.48 30.66
C GLN A 35 -28.92 38.02 31.60
N THR A 36 -27.73 37.94 31.01
CA THR A 36 -26.43 37.47 31.53
C THR A 36 -26.27 35.94 31.54
N PHE A 37 -25.07 35.46 31.16
CA PHE A 37 -24.70 34.07 30.87
C PHE A 37 -24.99 33.54 29.46
N LEU A 38 -24.51 34.28 28.46
CA LEU A 38 -24.28 33.71 27.13
C LEU A 38 -22.96 34.24 26.58
N PHE A 39 -21.84 33.93 27.24
CA PHE A 39 -20.52 34.31 26.71
C PHE A 39 -19.33 33.40 27.03
N TRP A 40 -19.50 32.26 27.73
CA TRP A 40 -18.32 31.55 28.26
C TRP A 40 -18.13 30.07 27.91
N LEU A 41 -18.94 29.47 27.04
CA LEU A 41 -18.64 28.16 26.46
C LEU A 41 -19.22 28.11 25.03
N PRO A 42 -18.43 28.47 23.99
CA PRO A 42 -17.70 27.46 23.22
C PRO A 42 -16.34 27.95 22.68
N MET A 43 -15.58 28.74 23.45
CA MET A 43 -14.28 29.30 22.99
C MET A 43 -13.08 28.41 23.32
N SER A 44 -13.13 27.64 24.41
CA SER A 44 -12.03 26.76 24.84
C SER A 44 -11.80 25.56 23.90
N CYS A 45 -12.87 24.94 23.38
CA CYS A 45 -12.75 23.81 22.44
C CYS A 45 -12.11 24.24 21.11
N TYR A 46 -12.49 25.42 20.60
CA TYR A 46 -11.92 25.98 19.37
C TYR A 46 -10.45 26.39 19.56
N GLN A 47 -10.08 26.92 20.72
CA GLN A 47 -8.72 27.32 21.04
C GLN A 47 -7.77 26.13 21.24
N GLU A 48 -8.25 25.02 21.83
CA GLU A 48 -7.52 23.76 21.93
C GLU A 48 -7.28 23.11 20.57
N ASP A 49 -8.29 23.09 19.70
CA ASP A 49 -8.15 22.57 18.33
C ASP A 49 -7.23 23.46 17.48
N PHE A 50 -7.34 24.78 17.60
CA PHE A 50 -6.44 25.74 16.96
C PHE A 50 -4.99 25.55 17.44
N PHE A 51 -4.77 25.41 18.75
CA PHE A 51 -3.43 25.21 19.32
C PHE A 51 -2.82 23.87 18.90
N LYS A 52 -3.60 22.78 18.88
CA LYS A 52 -3.14 21.48 18.35
C LYS A 52 -2.79 21.56 16.87
N GLN A 53 -3.58 22.29 16.08
CA GLN A 53 -3.32 22.46 14.65
C GLN A 53 -2.10 23.34 14.40
N TYR A 54 -1.92 24.39 15.19
CA TYR A 54 -0.73 25.25 15.19
C TYR A 54 0.53 24.47 15.61
N LEU A 55 0.49 23.70 16.69
CA LEU A 55 1.58 22.82 17.10
C LEU A 55 1.93 21.80 16.02
N LYS A 56 0.93 21.18 15.39
CA LYS A 56 1.15 20.24 14.28
C LYS A 56 1.82 20.92 13.08
N MET A 57 1.43 22.17 12.78
CA MET A 57 2.06 22.97 11.73
C MET A 57 3.50 23.33 12.09
N MET A 58 3.76 23.80 13.31
CA MET A 58 5.12 24.10 13.80
C MET A 58 6.03 22.87 13.76
N VAL A 59 5.57 21.73 14.27
CA VAL A 59 6.33 20.47 14.22
C VAL A 59 6.62 20.09 12.77
N SER A 60 5.65 20.23 11.87
CA SER A 60 5.85 19.94 10.44
C SER A 60 6.91 20.85 9.81
N ILE A 61 6.93 22.15 10.16
CA ILE A 61 7.92 23.13 9.68
C ILE A 61 9.31 22.77 10.22
N ILE A 62 9.44 22.45 11.50
CA ILE A 62 10.72 22.06 12.12
C ILE A 62 11.25 20.80 11.47
N VAL A 63 10.40 19.77 11.31
CA VAL A 63 10.77 18.51 10.64
C VAL A 63 11.20 18.78 9.20
N LEU A 64 10.46 19.60 8.45
CA LEU A 64 10.82 19.94 7.07
C LEU A 64 12.18 20.66 7.00
N ASN A 65 12.44 21.60 7.91
CA ASN A 65 13.71 22.30 7.96
C ASN A 65 14.88 21.34 8.27
N LEU A 66 14.71 20.45 9.25
CA LEU A 66 15.69 19.42 9.58
C LEU A 66 15.96 18.49 8.38
N LEU A 67 14.91 18.07 7.65
CA LEU A 67 15.05 17.23 6.46
C LEU A 67 15.84 17.94 5.35
N VAL A 68 15.60 19.24 5.13
CA VAL A 68 16.36 20.05 4.18
C VAL A 68 17.83 20.14 4.61
N CYS A 69 18.10 20.38 5.89
CA CYS A 69 19.47 20.42 6.42
C CYS A 69 20.21 19.07 6.25
N ILE A 70 19.56 17.96 6.59
CA ILE A 70 20.13 16.61 6.41
C ILE A 70 20.39 16.33 4.92
N SER A 71 19.45 16.68 4.06
CA SER A 71 19.58 16.50 2.62
C SER A 71 20.75 17.30 2.03
N LEU A 72 20.94 18.55 2.48
CA LEU A 72 22.06 19.38 2.06
C LEU A 72 23.39 18.82 2.58
N ALA A 73 23.42 18.30 3.81
CA ALA A 73 24.60 17.65 4.36
C ALA A 73 25.02 16.41 3.53
N PHE A 74 24.06 15.54 3.18
CA PHE A 74 24.36 14.38 2.31
C PHE A 74 24.84 14.79 0.92
N TRP A 75 24.31 15.88 0.36
CA TRP A 75 24.80 16.41 -0.91
C TRP A 75 26.24 16.92 -0.81
N VAL A 76 26.59 17.67 0.25
CA VAL A 76 27.97 18.15 0.49
C VAL A 76 28.93 16.96 0.62
N VAL A 77 28.54 15.91 1.35
CA VAL A 77 29.34 14.67 1.44
C VAL A 77 29.49 14.01 0.07
N SER A 78 28.42 13.93 -0.71
CA SER A 78 28.43 13.33 -2.05
C SER A 78 29.33 14.10 -3.03
N ILE A 79 29.31 15.44 -3.00
CA ILE A 79 30.25 16.27 -3.76
C ILE A 79 31.68 16.04 -3.29
N THR A 80 31.91 16.01 -1.98
CA THR A 80 33.26 15.81 -1.44
C THR A 80 33.83 14.45 -1.86
N ALA A 81 33.02 13.40 -1.79
CA ALA A 81 33.38 12.07 -2.27
C ALA A 81 33.63 12.04 -3.78
N SER A 82 32.80 12.73 -4.57
CA SER A 82 33.00 12.90 -6.01
C SER A 82 34.34 13.57 -6.33
N THR A 83 34.68 14.65 -5.63
CA THR A 83 35.97 15.36 -5.79
C THR A 83 37.15 14.49 -5.38
N TYR A 84 37.01 13.64 -4.36
CA TYR A 84 38.10 12.81 -3.85
C TYR A 84 38.33 11.54 -4.70
N TYR A 85 37.26 10.84 -5.08
CA TYR A 85 37.33 9.58 -5.81
C TYR A 85 37.24 9.75 -7.34
N GLY A 86 36.79 10.91 -7.82
CA GLY A 86 36.75 11.29 -9.24
C GLY A 86 35.75 10.53 -10.13
N THR A 87 35.24 9.38 -9.67
CA THR A 87 34.37 8.48 -10.44
C THR A 87 32.90 8.51 -10.01
N LEU A 88 32.59 9.10 -8.85
CA LEU A 88 31.23 9.12 -8.32
C LEU A 88 30.45 10.33 -8.83
N GLN A 89 29.28 10.09 -9.42
CA GLN A 89 28.33 11.15 -9.77
C GLN A 89 27.64 11.65 -8.49
N PRO A 90 27.68 12.95 -8.18
CA PRO A 90 27.08 13.47 -6.96
C PRO A 90 25.55 13.41 -7.02
N ILE A 91 24.93 12.86 -5.98
CA ILE A 91 23.46 12.79 -5.86
C ILE A 91 22.92 14.18 -5.54
N SER A 92 21.98 14.68 -6.35
CA SER A 92 21.40 16.01 -6.15
C SER A 92 20.71 16.16 -4.78
N PRO A 93 20.68 17.37 -4.18
CA PRO A 93 19.98 17.60 -2.92
C PRO A 93 18.51 17.16 -2.98
N TRP A 94 17.82 17.45 -4.08
CA TRP A 94 16.41 17.08 -4.22
C TRP A 94 16.18 15.59 -4.17
N ARG A 95 17.09 14.80 -4.71
CA ARG A 95 17.00 13.35 -4.62
C ARG A 95 17.17 12.84 -3.21
N TRP A 96 18.12 13.39 -2.44
CA TRP A 96 18.26 13.07 -1.02
C TRP A 96 17.01 13.44 -0.22
N LEU A 97 16.49 14.64 -0.42
CA LEU A 97 15.29 15.13 0.26
C LEU A 97 14.09 14.22 -0.02
N LEU A 98 13.82 13.93 -1.30
CA LEU A 98 12.71 13.06 -1.71
C LEU A 98 12.88 11.63 -1.19
N SER A 99 14.11 11.11 -1.19
CA SER A 99 14.42 9.77 -0.68
C SER A 99 14.12 9.60 0.80
N ILE A 100 14.20 10.66 1.60
CA ILE A 100 13.82 10.61 3.01
C ILE A 100 12.32 10.92 3.16
N LEU A 101 11.85 12.00 2.52
CA LEU A 101 10.49 12.51 2.71
C LEU A 101 9.42 11.54 2.19
N VAL A 102 9.58 11.02 0.97
CA VAL A 102 8.53 10.23 0.30
C VAL A 102 8.33 8.88 0.99
N PRO A 103 9.36 8.04 1.24
CA PRO A 103 9.18 6.80 1.98
C PRO A 103 8.63 7.05 3.39
N LEU A 104 9.04 8.14 4.06
CA LEU A 104 8.49 8.53 5.36
C LEU A 104 6.99 8.75 5.33
N ILE A 105 6.50 9.54 4.38
CA ILE A 105 5.07 9.79 4.20
C ILE A 105 4.34 8.48 3.90
N ILE A 106 4.89 7.63 3.01
CA ILE A 106 4.25 6.36 2.63
C ILE A 106 4.21 5.38 3.82
N ALA A 107 5.27 5.26 4.60
CA ALA A 107 5.31 4.40 5.78
C ALA A 107 4.30 4.85 6.85
N ILE A 108 4.23 6.16 7.13
CA ILE A 108 3.22 6.72 8.05
C ILE A 108 1.81 6.43 7.55
N GLN A 109 1.54 6.65 6.26
CA GLN A 109 0.24 6.34 5.68
C GLN A 109 -0.07 4.84 5.70
N GLY A 110 0.91 3.99 5.42
CA GLY A 110 0.79 2.54 5.46
C GLY A 110 0.43 2.05 6.85
N PHE A 111 1.12 2.56 7.87
CA PHE A 111 0.85 2.27 9.28
C PHE A 111 -0.55 2.75 9.69
N LYS A 112 -0.90 4.02 9.42
CA LYS A 112 -2.23 4.57 9.76
C LYS A 112 -3.38 3.84 9.08
N LYS A 113 -3.17 3.37 7.85
CA LYS A 113 -4.16 2.59 7.10
C LYS A 113 -4.20 1.12 7.52
N LYS A 114 -3.41 0.68 8.52
CA LYS A 114 -3.24 -0.74 8.91
C LYS A 114 -2.77 -1.65 7.76
N SER A 115 -2.01 -1.11 6.79
CA SER A 115 -1.34 -1.89 5.73
C SER A 115 0.02 -2.42 6.17
N LEU A 116 0.66 -1.75 7.12
CA LEU A 116 1.96 -2.11 7.70
C LEU A 116 1.85 -2.11 9.21
N ASP A 117 2.54 -3.02 9.88
CA ASP A 117 2.80 -2.91 11.31
C ASP A 117 4.01 -1.98 11.58
N HIS A 118 4.39 -1.79 12.85
CA HIS A 118 5.54 -0.95 13.21
C HIS A 118 6.85 -1.40 12.55
N SER A 119 7.08 -2.71 12.50
CA SER A 119 8.29 -3.29 11.92
C SER A 119 8.29 -3.19 10.39
N GLY A 120 7.15 -3.41 9.75
CA GLY A 120 6.96 -3.27 8.31
C GLY A 120 7.06 -1.82 7.87
N ALA A 121 6.61 -0.86 8.69
CA ALA A 121 6.83 0.55 8.44
C ALA A 121 8.33 0.88 8.42
N LEU A 122 9.10 0.42 9.40
CA LEU A 122 10.55 0.62 9.44
C LEU A 122 11.27 -0.06 8.27
N GLY A 123 10.93 -1.32 7.96
CA GLY A 123 11.48 -2.02 6.80
C GLY A 123 11.15 -1.29 5.49
N GLY A 124 9.92 -0.80 5.36
CA GLY A 124 9.46 -0.05 4.19
C GLY A 124 10.16 1.29 4.02
N LEU A 125 10.54 1.96 5.12
CA LEU A 125 11.37 3.16 5.07
C LEU A 125 12.73 2.87 4.46
N VAL A 126 13.42 1.83 4.93
CA VAL A 126 14.76 1.47 4.47
C VAL A 126 14.74 1.06 3.00
N VAL A 127 13.86 0.12 2.64
CA VAL A 127 13.70 -0.36 1.26
C VAL A 127 13.31 0.80 0.34
N GLY A 128 12.32 1.60 0.71
CA GLY A 128 11.86 2.74 -0.09
C GLY A 128 12.94 3.82 -0.27
N PHE A 129 13.72 4.10 0.77
CA PHE A 129 14.85 5.03 0.71
C PHE A 129 15.90 4.56 -0.30
N ILE A 130 16.37 3.31 -0.17
CA ILE A 130 17.42 2.76 -1.03
C ILE A 130 16.98 2.76 -2.51
N LEU A 131 15.76 2.28 -2.79
CA LEU A 131 15.27 2.23 -4.16
C LEU A 131 15.11 3.64 -4.76
N LEU A 132 14.67 4.63 -3.97
CA LEU A 132 14.47 6.00 -4.46
C LEU A 132 15.80 6.74 -4.70
N VAL A 133 16.79 6.52 -3.83
CA VAL A 133 18.16 7.00 -4.06
C VAL A 133 18.79 6.33 -5.29
N ALA A 134 18.48 5.06 -5.56
CA ALA A 134 19.08 4.31 -6.68
C ALA A 134 18.51 4.69 -8.05
N ASN A 135 17.18 4.67 -8.22
CA ASN A 135 16.50 4.99 -9.48
C ASN A 135 15.00 5.24 -9.22
N TYR A 136 14.44 6.34 -9.71
CA TYR A 136 13.01 6.65 -9.52
C TYR A 136 12.09 5.54 -10.03
N SER A 137 12.48 4.84 -11.10
CA SER A 137 11.71 3.72 -11.68
C SER A 137 11.64 2.51 -10.76
N PHE A 138 12.67 2.29 -9.93
CA PHE A 138 12.67 1.21 -8.93
C PHE A 138 11.67 1.54 -7.83
N PHE A 139 11.73 2.76 -7.30
CA PHE A 139 10.83 3.19 -6.23
C PHE A 139 9.36 3.26 -6.68
N THR A 140 9.06 3.83 -7.85
CA THR A 140 7.67 3.92 -8.34
C THR A 140 7.07 2.54 -8.60
N SER A 141 7.88 1.59 -9.08
CA SER A 141 7.50 0.18 -9.23
C SER A 141 7.17 -0.48 -7.89
N LEU A 142 8.01 -0.27 -6.85
CA LEU A 142 7.70 -0.72 -5.49
C LEU A 142 6.42 -0.06 -4.97
N LEU A 143 6.25 1.24 -5.21
CA LEU A 143 5.12 2.01 -4.73
C LEU A 143 3.81 1.52 -5.36
N VAL A 144 3.78 1.28 -6.68
CA VAL A 144 2.57 0.79 -7.35
C VAL A 144 2.21 -0.61 -6.84
N PHE A 145 3.20 -1.49 -6.66
CA PHE A 145 3.01 -2.79 -6.04
C PHE A 145 2.41 -2.64 -4.64
N PHE A 146 3.06 -1.86 -3.76
CA PHE A 146 2.60 -1.70 -2.38
C PHE A 146 1.18 -1.12 -2.29
N VAL A 147 0.88 -0.07 -3.05
CA VAL A 147 -0.42 0.63 -3.00
C VAL A 147 -1.53 -0.25 -3.57
N THR A 148 -1.32 -0.86 -4.73
CA THR A 148 -2.35 -1.69 -5.38
C THR A 148 -2.61 -2.96 -4.58
N SER A 149 -1.56 -3.67 -4.18
CA SER A 149 -1.67 -4.86 -3.34
C SER A 149 -2.31 -4.55 -1.99
N SER A 150 -1.95 -3.44 -1.35
CA SER A 150 -2.63 -3.00 -0.11
C SER A 150 -4.12 -2.73 -0.27
N LYS A 151 -4.56 -2.24 -1.44
CA LYS A 151 -5.98 -2.06 -1.74
C LYS A 151 -6.66 -3.42 -1.95
N LEU A 152 -6.01 -4.34 -2.65
CA LEU A 152 -6.54 -5.68 -2.90
C LEU A 152 -6.66 -6.51 -1.62
N THR A 153 -5.68 -6.47 -0.72
CA THR A 153 -5.78 -7.13 0.59
C THR A 153 -6.96 -6.61 1.41
N LYS A 154 -7.31 -5.34 1.23
CA LYS A 154 -8.47 -4.73 1.89
C LYS A 154 -9.79 -4.91 1.16
N TRP A 155 -9.77 -5.46 -0.04
CA TRP A 155 -10.97 -5.69 -0.82
C TRP A 155 -11.64 -7.01 -0.39
N LYS A 156 -12.96 -6.97 -0.16
CA LYS A 156 -13.77 -8.11 0.32
C LYS A 156 -13.22 -8.85 1.55
N LYS A 157 -12.75 -8.09 2.55
CA LYS A 157 -12.19 -8.64 3.80
C LYS A 157 -13.09 -9.66 4.49
N ASP A 158 -14.41 -9.44 4.48
CA ASP A 158 -15.38 -10.32 5.14
C ASP A 158 -15.45 -11.72 4.52
N VAL A 159 -15.15 -11.82 3.22
CA VAL A 159 -15.03 -13.10 2.51
C VAL A 159 -13.70 -13.75 2.85
N LYS A 160 -12.60 -12.99 2.80
CA LYS A 160 -11.25 -13.48 3.09
C LYS A 160 -11.11 -14.03 4.52
N LYS A 161 -11.73 -13.37 5.50
CA LYS A 161 -11.79 -13.83 6.89
C LYS A 161 -12.50 -15.18 7.09
N LYS A 162 -13.37 -15.59 6.16
CA LYS A 162 -14.05 -16.89 6.19
C LYS A 162 -13.25 -18.00 5.50
N ILE A 163 -12.36 -17.62 4.58
CA ILE A 163 -11.53 -18.55 3.79
C ILE A 163 -10.22 -18.83 4.50
N ASP A 164 -9.61 -17.81 5.08
CA ASP A 164 -8.29 -17.88 5.72
C ASP A 164 -8.40 -17.67 7.24
N SER A 165 -8.05 -18.71 8.00
CA SER A 165 -8.02 -18.71 9.46
C SER A 165 -6.92 -17.83 10.05
N GLU A 166 -5.86 -17.53 9.30
CA GLU A 166 -4.73 -16.69 9.72
C GLU A 166 -4.88 -15.22 9.28
N TYR A 167 -6.03 -14.86 8.72
CA TYR A 167 -6.28 -13.53 8.18
C TYR A 167 -6.05 -12.42 9.22
N LYS A 168 -5.09 -11.53 8.93
CA LYS A 168 -4.80 -10.34 9.75
C LYS A 168 -5.61 -9.14 9.30
N GLU A 169 -6.25 -8.44 10.25
CA GLU A 169 -7.07 -7.27 9.95
C GLU A 169 -6.25 -6.15 9.28
N GLY A 170 -6.60 -5.85 8.02
CA GLY A 170 -5.94 -4.82 7.22
C GLY A 170 -4.77 -5.31 6.38
N GLY A 171 -4.37 -6.58 6.51
CA GLY A 171 -3.23 -7.14 5.79
C GLY A 171 -1.91 -6.53 6.24
N GLN A 172 -1.73 -6.34 7.55
CA GLN A 172 -0.55 -5.70 8.12
C GLN A 172 0.70 -6.50 7.79
N ARG A 173 1.50 -6.02 6.84
CA ARG A 173 2.79 -6.62 6.50
C ARG A 173 3.83 -6.24 7.55
N ASN A 174 4.56 -7.24 8.02
CA ASN A 174 5.68 -7.06 8.95
C ASN A 174 6.99 -6.85 8.17
N TRP A 175 8.08 -6.57 8.88
CA TRP A 175 9.39 -6.37 8.25
C TRP A 175 9.84 -7.57 7.42
N VAL A 176 9.51 -8.81 7.86
CA VAL A 176 9.87 -10.04 7.12
C VAL A 176 9.21 -10.03 5.74
N GLN A 177 7.90 -9.78 5.66
CA GLN A 177 7.20 -9.71 4.38
C GLN A 177 7.71 -8.56 3.49
N VAL A 178 8.08 -7.44 4.10
CA VAL A 178 8.68 -6.32 3.36
C VAL A 178 10.03 -6.74 2.77
N PHE A 179 10.87 -7.45 3.52
CA PHE A 179 12.16 -7.94 3.03
C PHE A 179 12.04 -9.13 2.07
N CYS A 180 11.05 -10.01 2.22
CA CYS A 180 10.82 -11.09 1.25
C CYS A 180 10.51 -10.53 -0.14
N ASN A 181 9.65 -9.50 -0.21
CA ASN A 181 9.24 -8.91 -1.49
C ASN A 181 10.18 -7.80 -1.99
N GLY A 182 10.84 -7.10 -1.06
CA GLY A 182 11.65 -5.92 -1.33
C GLY A 182 13.16 -6.12 -1.18
N GLY A 183 13.62 -7.23 -0.58
CA GLY A 183 15.02 -7.48 -0.27
C GLY A 183 15.88 -7.67 -1.52
N VAL A 184 15.49 -8.59 -2.42
CA VAL A 184 16.18 -8.79 -3.70
C VAL A 184 16.19 -7.49 -4.54
N PRO A 185 15.06 -6.77 -4.71
CA PRO A 185 15.09 -5.44 -5.32
C PRO A 185 16.05 -4.45 -4.65
N THR A 186 16.14 -4.47 -3.31
CA THR A 186 17.03 -3.58 -2.55
C THR A 186 18.49 -3.91 -2.77
N GLU A 187 18.84 -5.19 -2.76
CA GLU A 187 20.20 -5.65 -3.05
C GLU A 187 20.61 -5.28 -4.48
N LEU A 188 19.75 -5.54 -5.46
CA LEU A 188 19.99 -5.15 -6.85
C LEU A 188 20.11 -3.62 -7.01
N ALA A 189 19.32 -2.84 -6.27
CA ALA A 189 19.43 -1.38 -6.28
C ALA A 189 20.76 -0.89 -5.69
N LEU A 190 21.28 -1.53 -4.64
CA LEU A 190 22.61 -1.24 -4.09
C LEU A 190 23.71 -1.57 -5.09
N LEU A 191 23.66 -2.75 -5.70
CA LEU A 191 24.63 -3.15 -6.74
C LEU A 191 24.59 -2.20 -7.94
N TYR A 192 23.39 -1.81 -8.37
CA TYR A 192 23.20 -0.82 -9.44
C TYR A 192 23.87 0.51 -9.10
N MET A 193 23.70 1.02 -7.87
CA MET A 193 24.36 2.25 -7.43
C MET A 193 25.88 2.12 -7.35
N ILE A 194 26.40 0.96 -6.96
CA ILE A 194 27.85 0.71 -6.86
C ILE A 194 28.49 0.68 -8.26
N GLU A 195 27.85 -0.01 -9.21
CA GLU A 195 28.43 -0.23 -10.55
C GLU A 195 28.17 0.93 -11.52
N ASN A 196 26.97 1.50 -11.49
CA ASN A 196 26.51 2.46 -12.50
C ASN A 196 26.30 3.86 -11.94
N GLY A 197 26.33 3.99 -10.61
CA GLY A 197 25.93 5.21 -9.93
C GLY A 197 24.40 5.36 -9.83
N PRO A 198 23.95 6.24 -8.93
CA PRO A 198 22.53 6.54 -8.78
C PRO A 198 22.04 7.38 -9.97
N GLY A 199 20.96 6.96 -10.61
CA GLY A 199 20.41 7.68 -11.76
C GLY A 199 19.49 6.83 -12.62
N GLU A 200 18.73 7.49 -13.49
CA GLU A 200 17.79 6.87 -14.41
C GLU A 200 18.51 6.50 -15.71
N ILE A 201 18.88 5.22 -15.85
CA ILE A 201 19.49 4.69 -17.07
C ILE A 201 18.41 3.92 -17.87
N PRO A 202 18.26 4.19 -19.18
CA PRO A 202 17.35 3.43 -20.04
C PRO A 202 17.78 1.98 -20.16
N VAL A 203 16.81 1.07 -20.29
CA VAL A 203 17.11 -0.34 -20.57
C VAL A 203 17.52 -0.44 -22.04
N ASP A 204 18.81 -0.53 -22.28
CA ASP A 204 19.44 -0.63 -23.60
C ASP A 204 20.65 -1.57 -23.50
N PHE A 205 20.48 -2.79 -24.00
CA PHE A 205 21.53 -3.82 -23.97
C PHE A 205 22.74 -3.49 -24.86
N SER A 206 22.61 -2.55 -25.80
CA SER A 206 23.71 -2.16 -26.70
C SER A 206 24.66 -1.18 -26.01
N LYS A 207 24.12 -0.29 -25.18
CA LYS A 207 24.89 0.77 -24.48
C LYS A 207 25.18 0.44 -23.03
N HIS A 208 24.22 -0.16 -22.34
CA HIS A 208 24.23 -0.35 -20.89
C HIS A 208 23.88 -1.80 -20.52
N TYR A 209 24.68 -2.75 -20.99
CA TYR A 209 24.41 -4.18 -20.86
C TYR A 209 24.15 -4.63 -19.41
N THR A 210 25.10 -4.37 -18.49
CA THR A 210 24.99 -4.80 -17.09
C THR A 210 23.87 -4.08 -16.35
N ALA A 211 23.77 -2.75 -16.51
CA ALA A 211 22.70 -1.96 -15.91
C ALA A 211 21.31 -2.42 -16.36
N SER A 212 21.15 -2.74 -17.66
CA SER A 212 19.89 -3.24 -18.23
C SER A 212 19.46 -4.56 -17.59
N TRP A 213 20.41 -5.48 -17.36
CA TRP A 213 20.13 -6.72 -16.64
C TRP A 213 19.71 -6.49 -15.19
N MET A 214 20.38 -5.58 -14.47
CA MET A 214 20.00 -5.23 -13.10
C MET A 214 18.60 -4.60 -13.05
N CYS A 215 18.28 -3.69 -13.98
CA CYS A 215 16.96 -3.09 -14.11
C CYS A 215 15.87 -4.14 -14.38
N LEU A 216 16.10 -5.07 -15.31
CA LEU A 216 15.15 -6.15 -15.59
C LEU A 216 15.01 -7.13 -14.42
N ALA A 217 16.10 -7.49 -13.74
CA ALA A 217 16.05 -8.38 -12.59
C ALA A 217 15.22 -7.75 -11.44
N LEU A 218 15.42 -6.45 -11.18
CA LEU A 218 14.67 -5.72 -10.17
C LEU A 218 13.19 -5.59 -10.55
N LEU A 219 12.90 -5.21 -11.80
CA LEU A 219 11.54 -5.16 -12.32
C LEU A 219 10.87 -6.53 -12.22
N GLY A 220 11.58 -7.60 -12.58
CA GLY A 220 11.09 -8.98 -12.53
C GLY A 220 10.75 -9.42 -11.10
N ALA A 221 11.62 -9.13 -10.12
CA ALA A 221 11.39 -9.45 -8.72
C ALA A 221 10.14 -8.73 -8.14
N LEU A 222 10.00 -7.43 -8.43
CA LEU A 222 8.83 -6.66 -8.01
C LEU A 222 7.55 -7.10 -8.73
N ALA A 223 7.63 -7.36 -10.04
CA ALA A 223 6.50 -7.83 -10.85
C ALA A 223 6.05 -9.23 -10.42
N SER A 224 6.97 -10.13 -10.11
CA SER A 224 6.70 -11.46 -9.53
C SER A 224 5.94 -11.34 -8.21
N SER A 225 6.45 -10.52 -7.29
CA SER A 225 5.81 -10.28 -5.98
C SER A 225 4.42 -9.65 -6.12
N ALA A 226 4.26 -8.71 -7.06
CA ALA A 226 2.97 -8.13 -7.39
C ALA A 226 2.00 -9.14 -8.00
N GLY A 227 2.49 -9.95 -8.93
CA GLY A 227 1.72 -10.99 -9.60
C GLY A 227 1.16 -12.00 -8.60
N ASP A 228 2.01 -12.52 -7.71
CA ASP A 228 1.60 -13.44 -6.65
C ASP A 228 0.55 -12.83 -5.71
N THR A 229 0.77 -11.59 -5.25
CA THR A 229 -0.19 -10.92 -4.37
C THR A 229 -1.53 -10.68 -5.09
N TRP A 230 -1.52 -10.30 -6.36
CA TRP A 230 -2.76 -10.08 -7.10
C TRP A 230 -3.50 -11.40 -7.35
N ALA A 231 -2.78 -12.48 -7.67
CA ALA A 231 -3.36 -13.80 -7.87
C ALA A 231 -4.05 -14.33 -6.61
N SER A 232 -3.39 -14.26 -5.46
CA SER A 232 -3.95 -14.73 -4.19
C SER A 232 -5.12 -13.86 -3.73
N GLU A 233 -5.01 -12.53 -3.84
CA GLU A 233 -6.01 -11.59 -3.32
C GLU A 233 -7.27 -11.49 -4.19
N ILE A 234 -7.15 -11.64 -5.52
CA ILE A 234 -8.28 -11.61 -6.46
C ILE A 234 -8.81 -13.03 -6.71
N GLY A 235 -7.91 -13.99 -6.92
CA GLY A 235 -8.27 -15.38 -7.21
C GLY A 235 -9.09 -16.03 -6.10
N SER A 236 -8.75 -15.79 -4.83
CA SER A 236 -9.49 -16.32 -3.68
C SER A 236 -10.94 -15.83 -3.59
N VAL A 237 -11.24 -14.64 -4.12
CA VAL A 237 -12.56 -14.00 -4.01
C VAL A 237 -13.41 -14.13 -5.26
N VAL A 238 -12.78 -14.08 -6.44
CA VAL A 238 -13.47 -13.99 -7.74
C VAL A 238 -13.59 -15.34 -8.42
N SER A 239 -12.71 -16.30 -8.11
CA SER A 239 -12.76 -17.61 -8.75
C SER A 239 -14.03 -18.36 -8.34
N LYS A 240 -14.97 -18.49 -9.28
CA LYS A 240 -16.19 -19.31 -9.12
C LYS A 240 -15.90 -20.80 -9.25
N SER A 241 -14.77 -21.15 -9.87
CA SER A 241 -14.30 -22.52 -10.07
C SER A 241 -13.35 -22.90 -8.94
N LYS A 242 -13.44 -24.16 -8.46
CA LYS A 242 -12.45 -24.68 -7.51
C LYS A 242 -11.04 -24.57 -8.11
N PRO A 243 -10.08 -23.95 -7.40
CA PRO A 243 -8.70 -23.87 -7.87
C PRO A 243 -8.09 -25.28 -7.97
N ARG A 244 -6.99 -25.39 -8.72
CA ARG A 244 -6.34 -26.67 -8.99
C ARG A 244 -4.91 -26.65 -8.51
N LEU A 245 -4.46 -27.72 -7.88
CA LEU A 245 -3.07 -27.81 -7.44
C LEU A 245 -2.14 -27.85 -8.67
N ILE A 246 -1.09 -27.05 -8.68
CA ILE A 246 -0.21 -26.93 -9.86
C ILE A 246 0.54 -28.24 -10.19
N THR A 247 0.79 -29.08 -9.20
CA THR A 247 1.55 -30.34 -9.35
C THR A 247 0.67 -31.50 -9.82
N THR A 248 -0.46 -31.75 -9.16
CA THR A 248 -1.35 -32.90 -9.45
C THR A 248 -2.52 -32.56 -10.36
N TRP A 249 -2.81 -31.26 -10.57
CA TRP A 249 -3.96 -30.75 -11.31
C TRP A 249 -5.34 -31.08 -10.68
N GLU A 250 -5.34 -31.57 -9.45
CA GLU A 250 -6.55 -31.91 -8.70
C GLU A 250 -7.26 -30.66 -8.16
N LYS A 251 -8.59 -30.74 -8.04
CA LYS A 251 -9.39 -29.61 -7.51
C LYS A 251 -9.26 -29.55 -6.00
N VAL A 252 -8.71 -28.46 -5.48
CA VAL A 252 -8.51 -28.23 -4.05
C VAL A 252 -9.40 -27.09 -3.54
N PRO A 253 -9.64 -26.99 -2.22
CA PRO A 253 -10.32 -25.84 -1.63
C PRO A 253 -9.62 -24.51 -1.94
N ALA A 254 -10.38 -23.40 -1.91
CA ALA A 254 -9.78 -22.08 -1.99
C ALA A 254 -8.96 -21.80 -0.72
N GLY A 255 -7.74 -21.27 -0.89
CA GLY A 255 -6.79 -21.04 0.21
C GLY A 255 -5.72 -22.12 0.37
N THR A 256 -5.77 -23.22 -0.39
CA THR A 256 -4.69 -24.22 -0.40
C THR A 256 -3.42 -23.66 -1.06
N ASN A 257 -2.28 -23.82 -0.38
CA ASN A 257 -0.97 -23.41 -0.91
C ASN A 257 -0.66 -24.14 -2.22
N GLY A 258 -0.21 -23.38 -3.23
CA GLY A 258 0.10 -23.90 -4.56
C GLY A 258 -1.10 -24.20 -5.47
N ALA A 259 -2.30 -23.78 -5.05
CA ALA A 259 -3.50 -23.87 -5.88
C ALA A 259 -3.59 -22.69 -6.87
N VAL A 260 -3.69 -22.99 -8.15
CA VAL A 260 -3.83 -22.00 -9.23
C VAL A 260 -5.24 -21.95 -9.79
N SER A 261 -5.68 -20.77 -10.22
CA SER A 261 -6.94 -20.57 -10.92
C SER A 261 -6.71 -19.68 -12.14
N LEU A 262 -7.55 -19.80 -13.18
CA LEU A 262 -7.43 -18.96 -14.38
C LEU A 262 -7.57 -17.47 -14.03
N VAL A 263 -8.48 -17.13 -13.10
CA VAL A 263 -8.66 -15.75 -12.62
C VAL A 263 -7.40 -15.28 -11.88
N GLY A 264 -6.79 -16.14 -11.06
CA GLY A 264 -5.52 -15.85 -10.39
C GLY A 264 -4.38 -15.58 -11.39
N LEU A 265 -4.22 -16.42 -12.41
CA LEU A 265 -3.19 -16.27 -13.44
C LEU A 265 -3.39 -14.99 -14.29
N LEU A 266 -4.64 -14.66 -14.64
CA LEU A 266 -4.92 -13.38 -15.31
C LEU A 266 -4.63 -12.19 -14.38
N SER A 267 -4.92 -12.33 -13.08
CA SER A 267 -4.63 -11.31 -12.08
C SER A 267 -3.13 -11.13 -11.88
N SER A 268 -2.33 -12.19 -11.91
CA SER A 268 -0.87 -12.08 -11.81
C SER A 268 -0.24 -11.42 -13.02
N LEU A 269 -0.74 -11.75 -14.21
CA LEU A 269 -0.35 -11.06 -15.45
C LEU A 269 -0.65 -9.56 -15.37
N LEU A 270 -1.85 -9.17 -14.92
CA LEU A 270 -2.23 -7.76 -14.77
C LEU A 270 -1.43 -7.04 -13.67
N GLY A 271 -1.13 -7.71 -12.57
CA GLY A 271 -0.29 -7.17 -11.50
C GLY A 271 1.12 -6.87 -11.99
N GLY A 272 1.75 -7.83 -12.66
CA GLY A 272 3.07 -7.64 -13.27
C GLY A 272 3.07 -6.56 -14.37
N MET A 273 2.02 -6.53 -15.19
CA MET A 273 1.84 -5.49 -16.21
C MET A 273 1.75 -4.09 -15.60
N ALA A 274 1.05 -3.92 -14.47
CA ALA A 274 0.94 -2.64 -13.78
C ALA A 274 2.30 -2.15 -13.27
N VAL A 275 3.14 -3.05 -12.76
CA VAL A 275 4.53 -2.73 -12.35
C VAL A 275 5.36 -2.34 -13.58
N GLY A 276 5.33 -3.13 -14.65
CA GLY A 276 6.06 -2.83 -15.90
C GLY A 276 5.62 -1.53 -16.58
N ALA A 277 4.32 -1.25 -16.60
CA ALA A 277 3.77 0.01 -17.11
C ALA A 277 4.20 1.22 -16.28
N THR A 278 4.27 1.07 -14.96
CA THR A 278 4.74 2.14 -14.07
C THR A 278 6.22 2.41 -14.28
N TYR A 279 7.03 1.36 -14.42
CA TYR A 279 8.45 1.49 -14.75
C TYR A 279 8.61 2.22 -16.08
N PHE A 280 7.94 1.75 -17.14
CA PHE A 280 7.95 2.37 -18.47
C PHE A 280 7.58 3.86 -18.43
N LEU A 281 6.50 4.21 -17.73
CA LEU A 281 6.07 5.60 -17.61
C LEU A 281 7.09 6.45 -16.84
N THR A 282 7.70 5.90 -15.80
CA THR A 282 8.72 6.62 -15.01
C THR A 282 9.97 6.90 -15.86
N GLN A 283 10.41 5.91 -16.65
CA GLN A 283 11.49 6.11 -17.62
C GLN A 283 11.16 7.22 -18.61
N HIS A 284 9.91 7.27 -19.10
CA HIS A 284 9.50 8.29 -20.06
C HIS A 284 9.46 9.72 -19.48
N ILE A 285 9.26 9.86 -18.16
CA ILE A 285 9.21 11.16 -17.48
C ILE A 285 10.61 11.65 -17.09
N PHE A 286 11.49 10.75 -16.65
CA PHE A 286 12.74 11.12 -15.98
C PHE A 286 14.02 10.82 -16.78
N VAL A 287 13.97 9.99 -17.83
CA VAL A 287 15.13 9.75 -18.70
C VAL A 287 15.15 10.75 -19.85
N SER A 288 16.22 11.54 -19.93
CA SER A 288 16.37 12.61 -20.93
C SER A 288 16.67 12.08 -22.34
N ASP A 289 17.44 11.00 -22.47
CA ASP A 289 17.97 10.51 -23.75
C ASP A 289 17.18 9.32 -24.32
N LEU A 290 15.90 9.21 -23.99
CA LEU A 290 15.08 8.05 -24.35
C LEU A 290 14.88 7.90 -25.86
N GLU A 291 14.83 9.02 -26.59
CA GLU A 291 14.67 9.03 -28.06
C GLU A 291 15.86 8.38 -28.79
N SER A 292 17.04 8.41 -28.18
CA SER A 292 18.26 7.81 -28.73
C SER A 292 18.47 6.35 -28.30
N SER A 293 17.59 5.83 -27.46
CA SER A 293 17.71 4.52 -26.80
C SER A 293 16.74 3.51 -27.38
N ALA A 294 16.94 2.23 -27.05
CA ALA A 294 16.00 1.17 -27.44
C ALA A 294 14.56 1.50 -26.98
N PRO A 295 13.52 1.03 -27.70
CA PRO A 295 12.13 1.22 -27.28
C PRO A 295 11.88 0.59 -25.91
N GLN A 296 11.32 1.35 -24.97
CA GLN A 296 11.11 0.90 -23.59
C GLN A 296 9.76 0.18 -23.36
N TRP A 297 8.85 0.17 -24.34
CA TRP A 297 7.56 -0.52 -24.23
C TRP A 297 7.65 -2.03 -23.89
N PRO A 298 8.71 -2.79 -24.28
CA PRO A 298 8.85 -4.20 -23.90
C PRO A 298 8.90 -4.43 -22.38
N LEU A 299 9.23 -3.41 -21.59
CA LEU A 299 9.19 -3.49 -20.12
C LEU A 299 7.79 -3.83 -19.58
N VAL A 300 6.74 -3.39 -20.28
CA VAL A 300 5.35 -3.69 -19.91
C VAL A 300 5.05 -5.18 -20.09
N VAL A 301 5.48 -5.74 -21.23
CA VAL A 301 5.31 -7.16 -21.55
C VAL A 301 6.18 -8.02 -20.64
N PHE A 302 7.42 -7.60 -20.41
CA PHE A 302 8.33 -8.27 -19.49
C PHE A 302 7.75 -8.31 -18.06
N GLY A 303 7.25 -7.18 -17.56
CA GLY A 303 6.59 -7.12 -16.26
C GLY A 303 5.38 -8.07 -16.19
N ALA A 304 4.54 -8.10 -17.22
CA ALA A 304 3.39 -9.01 -17.29
C ALA A 304 3.82 -10.50 -17.27
N ALA A 305 4.85 -10.85 -18.05
CA ALA A 305 5.40 -12.19 -18.10
C ALA A 305 6.06 -12.58 -16.76
N ALA A 306 6.84 -11.68 -16.15
CA ALA A 306 7.47 -11.90 -14.85
C ALA A 306 6.44 -12.07 -13.73
N GLY A 307 5.35 -11.29 -13.73
CA GLY A 307 4.26 -11.48 -12.77
C GLY A 307 3.56 -12.83 -12.92
N LEU A 308 3.28 -13.25 -14.15
CA LEU A 308 2.68 -14.56 -14.43
C LEU A 308 3.61 -15.70 -14.02
N LEU A 309 4.84 -15.73 -14.56
CA LEU A 309 5.82 -16.79 -14.30
C LEU A 309 6.21 -16.83 -12.82
N GLY A 310 6.38 -15.67 -12.19
CA GLY A 310 6.63 -15.54 -10.76
C GLY A 310 5.56 -16.22 -9.91
N SER A 311 4.28 -15.94 -10.19
CA SER A 311 3.16 -16.58 -9.47
C SER A 311 3.08 -18.09 -9.68
N ILE A 312 3.47 -18.58 -10.87
CA ILE A 312 3.53 -20.01 -11.19
C ILE A 312 4.65 -20.69 -10.39
N VAL A 313 5.83 -20.07 -10.34
CA VAL A 313 6.98 -20.58 -9.58
C VAL A 313 6.65 -20.58 -8.08
N ASP A 314 6.06 -19.49 -7.56
CA ASP A 314 5.65 -19.43 -6.15
C ASP A 314 4.62 -20.52 -5.81
N SER A 315 3.62 -20.70 -6.68
CA SER A 315 2.64 -21.78 -6.51
C SER A 315 3.28 -23.17 -6.54
N TYR A 316 4.28 -23.39 -7.40
CA TYR A 316 5.02 -24.65 -7.46
C TYR A 316 5.83 -24.90 -6.18
N LEU A 317 6.52 -23.88 -5.68
CA LEU A 317 7.25 -23.93 -4.41
C LEU A 317 6.30 -24.12 -3.22
N GLY A 318 5.14 -23.46 -3.23
CA GLY A 318 4.08 -23.65 -2.25
C GLY A 318 3.54 -25.08 -2.24
N ALA A 319 3.31 -25.67 -3.42
CA ALA A 319 2.83 -27.05 -3.55
C ALA A 319 3.87 -28.12 -3.17
N THR A 320 5.16 -27.80 -3.18
CA THR A 320 6.24 -28.77 -2.90
C THR A 320 6.82 -28.63 -1.49
N MET A 321 6.96 -27.40 -0.99
CA MET A 321 7.60 -27.11 0.30
C MET A 321 6.63 -26.71 1.41
N GLN A 322 5.45 -26.18 1.06
CA GLN A 322 4.48 -25.63 2.00
C GLN A 322 3.13 -26.35 1.95
N TYR A 323 3.11 -27.55 1.36
CA TYR A 323 1.87 -28.32 1.17
C TYR A 323 1.29 -28.73 2.52
N SER A 324 0.25 -28.00 2.91
CA SER A 324 -0.64 -28.36 3.99
C SER A 324 -1.72 -29.29 3.41
N GLY A 325 -1.48 -30.60 3.51
CA GLY A 325 -2.42 -31.73 3.31
C GLY A 325 -3.80 -31.42 2.75
#